data_AF-A0A2N2S6I6-F1
#
_entry.id   AF-A0A2N2S6I6-F1
#
_cell.length_a   1.000
_cell.length_b   1.000
_cell.length_c   1.000
_cell.angle_alpha   90.00
_cell.angle_beta   90.00
_cell.angle_gamma   90.00
#
_symmetry.space_group_name_H-M   'P 1'
#
loop_
_entity.id
_entity.type
_entity.pdbx_description
1 polymer ?
#
loop_
_entity_poly.entity_id
_entity_poly.type
_entity_poly.pdbx_seq_one_letter_code
_entity_poly.pdbx_strand_id
1 'polypeptide(L)'
;GDRLYEGMVIGIHSRDNDLVVNPIKGKQLTNVRASGTDEAVRLVPPVQLTLESAVEFIDDDELVEITPKTIRIRKRYLLEHERKRASKD
;
A
#
# COMPACT_ATOMS: atom_id res chain seq x y z
N GLY A 1 14.71 -3.95 2.27
CA GLY A 1 13.29 -3.60 2.16
C GLY A 1 13.18 -2.13 1.82
N ASP A 2 12.10 -1.74 1.16
CA ASP A 2 11.91 -0.38 0.69
C ASP A 2 11.55 0.59 1.81
N ARG A 3 11.93 1.85 1.65
CA ARG A 3 11.57 2.91 2.62
C ARG A 3 10.13 3.33 2.37
N LEU A 4 9.33 3.32 3.44
CA LEU A 4 7.91 3.63 3.41
C LEU A 4 7.63 4.88 4.24
N TYR A 5 6.53 5.55 3.93
CA TYR A 5 5.98 6.65 4.71
C TYR A 5 4.46 6.54 4.76
N GLU A 6 3.84 7.24 5.71
CA GLU A 6 2.39 7.19 5.90
C GLU A 6 1.63 7.76 4.70
N GLY A 7 0.60 7.04 4.24
CA GLY A 7 -0.20 7.42 3.07
C GLY A 7 0.42 7.08 1.70
N MET A 8 1.57 6.39 1.69
CA MET A 8 2.10 5.73 0.49
C MET A 8 1.23 4.51 0.13
N VAL A 9 0.89 4.36 -1.15
CA VAL A 9 0.22 3.19 -1.70
C VAL A 9 1.28 2.12 -1.99
N ILE A 10 1.07 0.92 -1.45
CA ILE A 10 2.05 -0.18 -1.49
C ILE A 10 1.57 -1.41 -2.27
N GLY A 11 0.35 -1.39 -2.78
CA GLY A 11 -0.23 -2.51 -3.52
C GLY A 11 -1.70 -2.29 -3.84
N ILE A 12 -2.25 -3.22 -4.60
CA ILE A 12 -3.65 -3.23 -5.03
C ILE A 12 -4.44 -4.13 -4.10
N HIS A 13 -5.53 -3.60 -3.54
CA HIS A 13 -6.45 -4.40 -2.76
C HIS A 13 -7.35 -5.22 -3.70
N SER A 14 -7.67 -6.46 -3.34
CA SER A 14 -8.52 -7.34 -4.17
C SER A 14 -10.00 -6.95 -4.14
N ARG A 15 -10.38 -5.94 -3.35
CA ARG A 15 -11.71 -5.37 -3.28
C ARG A 15 -11.63 -3.88 -3.56
N ASP A 16 -12.74 -3.31 -3.99
CA ASP A 16 -12.85 -1.91 -4.43
C ASP A 16 -12.63 -0.87 -3.32
N ASN A 17 -12.58 -1.28 -2.06
CA ASN A 17 -12.38 -0.36 -0.94
C ASN A 17 -10.89 -0.24 -0.57
N ASP A 18 -10.47 0.97 -0.16
CA ASP A 18 -9.14 1.18 0.38
C ASP A 18 -8.94 0.45 1.72
N LEU A 19 -7.71 -0.05 1.94
CA LEU A 19 -7.30 -0.69 3.18
C LEU A 19 -5.99 -0.10 3.71
N VAL A 20 -6.04 0.46 4.91
CA VAL A 20 -4.84 0.93 5.62
C VAL A 20 -4.19 -0.26 6.34
N VAL A 21 -2.93 -0.52 6.01
CA VAL A 21 -2.16 -1.66 6.53
C VAL A 21 -0.83 -1.23 7.12
N ASN A 22 -0.28 -2.06 8.00
CA ASN A 22 1.08 -1.91 8.51
C ASN A 22 1.99 -2.97 7.87
N PRO A 23 2.88 -2.58 6.93
CA PRO A 23 3.80 -3.52 6.27
C PRO A 23 5.10 -3.78 7.06
N ILE A 24 5.37 -3.04 8.14
CA ILE A 24 6.62 -3.14 8.90
C ILE A 24 6.51 -4.20 9.99
N LYS A 25 5.37 -4.24 10.69
CA LYS A 25 5.15 -5.15 11.81
C LYS A 25 4.11 -6.19 11.42
N GLY A 26 4.52 -7.45 11.46
CA GLY A 26 3.60 -8.57 11.35
C GLY A 26 2.55 -8.49 12.46
N LYS A 27 1.29 -8.69 12.08
CA LYS A 27 0.21 -8.88 13.07
C LYS A 27 0.41 -10.26 13.69
N GLN A 28 0.45 -10.35 15.02
CA GLN A 28 0.36 -11.66 15.68
C GLN A 28 -1.00 -12.28 15.32
N LEU A 29 -0.96 -13.34 14.53
CA LEU A 29 -2.13 -14.13 14.22
C LEU A 29 -2.36 -15.10 15.38
N THR A 30 -3.15 -14.68 16.38
CA THR A 30 -3.55 -15.55 17.49
C THR A 30 -4.44 -16.73 17.07
N ASN A 31 -4.97 -16.70 15.83
CA ASN A 31 -5.88 -17.72 15.30
C ASN A 31 -5.22 -18.75 14.35
N VAL A 32 -3.90 -18.75 14.20
CA VAL A 32 -3.22 -19.83 13.44
C VAL A 32 -3.02 -21.00 14.40
N ARG A 33 -3.92 -21.99 14.32
CA ARG A 33 -3.73 -23.29 14.96
C ARG A 33 -2.40 -23.85 14.46
N ALA A 34 -1.47 -24.06 15.38
CA ALA A 34 -0.19 -24.69 15.12
C ALA A 34 -0.42 -26.10 14.55
N SER A 35 -0.47 -26.23 13.23
CA SER A 35 -0.45 -27.52 12.56
C SER A 35 0.62 -27.50 11.48
N GLY A 36 1.87 -27.67 11.95
CA GLY A 36 2.97 -28.14 11.12
C GLY A 36 3.55 -27.11 10.15
N THR A 37 4.87 -27.21 9.99
CA THR A 37 5.71 -26.58 8.98
C THR A 37 5.91 -25.06 9.09
N ASP A 38 7.16 -24.71 9.43
CA ASP A 38 7.82 -23.45 9.12
C ASP A 38 7.70 -23.20 7.61
N GLU A 39 6.60 -22.60 7.18
CA GLU A 39 6.44 -22.15 5.80
C GLU A 39 7.36 -20.95 5.62
N ALA A 40 8.51 -21.19 4.97
CA ALA A 40 9.39 -20.10 4.54
C ALA A 40 8.54 -19.12 3.71
N VAL A 41 8.36 -17.89 4.22
CA VAL A 41 7.51 -16.88 3.59
C VAL A 41 8.06 -16.53 2.21
N ARG A 42 7.42 -17.05 1.16
CA ARG A 42 7.75 -16.71 -0.23
C ARG A 42 6.98 -15.47 -0.62
N LEU A 43 7.71 -14.39 -0.90
CA LEU A 43 7.12 -13.15 -1.41
C LEU A 43 6.99 -13.24 -2.94
N VAL A 44 5.80 -12.94 -3.43
CA VAL A 44 5.57 -12.75 -4.87
C VAL A 44 6.35 -11.50 -5.31
N PRO A 45 7.03 -11.51 -6.48
CA PRO A 45 7.72 -10.34 -6.99
C PRO A 45 6.76 -9.13 -7.09
N PRO A 46 7.20 -7.92 -6.70
CA PRO A 46 6.37 -6.74 -6.79
C PRO A 46 6.15 -6.34 -8.25
N VAL A 47 4.99 -5.72 -8.51
CA VAL A 47 4.68 -5.11 -9.80
C VAL A 47 5.57 -3.88 -9.98
N GLN A 48 6.28 -3.80 -11.10
CA GLN A 48 7.10 -2.63 -11.42
C GLN A 48 6.21 -1.52 -11.99
N LEU A 49 6.29 -0.34 -11.41
CA LEU A 49 5.55 0.85 -11.86
C LEU A 49 6.38 1.62 -12.88
N THR A 50 5.83 1.87 -14.07
CA THR A 50 6.33 2.90 -14.98
C THR A 50 5.59 4.22 -14.73
N LEU A 51 6.05 5.31 -15.34
CA LEU A 51 5.38 6.60 -15.19
C LEU A 51 3.99 6.55 -15.82
N GLU A 52 3.89 5.97 -17.00
CA GLU A 52 2.65 5.83 -17.76
C GLU A 52 1.65 4.98 -16.99
N SER A 53 2.08 3.81 -16.50
CA SER A 53 1.22 2.93 -15.72
C SER A 53 0.77 3.57 -14.41
N ALA A 54 1.63 4.37 -13.77
CA ALA A 54 1.29 5.05 -12.53
C ALA A 54 0.26 6.16 -12.76
N VAL A 55 0.39 6.92 -13.86
CA VAL A 55 -0.58 7.98 -14.20
C VAL A 55 -1.93 7.40 -14.61
N GLU A 56 -1.95 6.25 -15.29
CA GLU A 56 -3.19 5.55 -15.64
C GLU A 56 -3.87 4.92 -14.42
N PHE A 57 -3.09 4.56 -13.39
CA PHE A 57 -3.59 3.85 -12.22
C PHE A 57 -4.24 4.75 -11.17
N ILE A 58 -3.76 5.99 -10.99
CA ILE A 58 -4.19 6.83 -9.87
C ILE A 58 -5.62 7.36 -10.02
N ASP A 59 -6.31 7.47 -8.88
CA ASP A 59 -7.60 8.15 -8.76
C ASP A 59 -7.46 9.65 -8.41
N ASP A 60 -8.58 10.38 -8.41
CA ASP A 60 -8.63 11.82 -8.09
C ASP A 60 -8.06 12.17 -6.71
N ASP A 61 -8.16 11.27 -5.73
CA ASP A 61 -7.64 11.44 -4.37
C ASP A 61 -6.19 10.96 -4.20
N GLU A 62 -5.53 10.59 -5.30
CA GLU A 62 -4.16 10.08 -5.35
C GLU A 62 -3.23 10.98 -6.15
N LEU A 63 -1.92 10.82 -5.93
CA LEU A 63 -0.87 11.57 -6.58
C LEU A 63 0.31 10.65 -6.88
N VAL A 64 0.91 10.84 -8.06
CA VAL A 64 2.20 10.22 -8.41
C VAL A 64 3.33 11.12 -7.89
N GLU A 65 4.11 10.60 -6.95
CA GLU A 65 5.33 11.23 -6.48
C GLU A 65 6.51 10.79 -7.36
N ILE A 66 7.10 11.74 -8.08
CA ILE A 66 8.17 11.49 -9.03
C ILE A 66 9.47 12.10 -8.50
N THR A 67 10.51 11.28 -8.48
CA THR A 67 11.89 11.73 -8.29
C THR A 67 12.77 11.13 -9.40
N PRO A 68 13.98 11.64 -9.65
CA PRO A 68 14.85 11.08 -10.69
C PRO A 68 15.20 9.59 -10.52
N LYS A 69 15.01 9.04 -9.32
CA LYS A 69 15.37 7.65 -8.99
C LYS A 69 14.16 6.75 -8.75
N THR A 70 12.99 7.31 -8.44
CA THR A 70 11.84 6.54 -7.99
C THR A 70 10.54 7.19 -8.40
N ILE A 71 9.57 6.34 -8.76
CA ILE A 71 8.16 6.69 -8.96
C ILE A 71 7.38 6.00 -7.83
N ARG A 72 6.52 6.75 -7.14
CA ARG A 72 5.68 6.24 -6.05
C ARG A 72 4.26 6.75 -6.22
N ILE A 73 3.31 6.03 -5.65
CA ILE A 73 1.90 6.44 -5.57
C ILE A 73 1.59 6.72 -4.11
N ARG A 74 0.84 7.79 -3.86
CA ARG A 74 0.41 8.20 -2.52
C ARG A 74 -0.98 8.80 -2.56
N LYS A 75 -1.68 8.74 -1.44
CA LYS A 75 -2.90 9.51 -1.25
C LYS A 75 -2.56 11.01 -1.14
N ARG A 76 -3.50 11.85 -1.59
CA ARG A 76 -3.45 13.31 -1.44
C ARG A 76 -3.36 13.68 0.04
N TYR A 77 -4.26 13.12 0.85
CA TYR A 77 -4.21 13.17 2.30
C TYR A 77 -3.48 11.95 2.83
N LEU A 78 -2.35 12.18 3.51
CA LEU A 78 -1.49 11.11 3.98
C LEU A 78 -2.11 10.37 5.17
N LEU A 79 -2.68 11.13 6.10
CA LEU A 79 -3.21 10.60 7.34
C LEU A 79 -4.63 10.07 7.11
N GLU A 80 -4.95 8.92 7.70
CA GLU A 80 -6.26 8.27 7.52
C GLU A 80 -7.43 9.16 7.98
N HIS A 81 -7.25 9.89 9.08
CA HIS A 81 -8.30 10.76 9.62
C HIS A 81 -8.58 11.97 8.73
N GLU A 82 -7.59 12.46 7.99
CA GLU A 82 -7.77 13.53 7.00
C GLU A 82 -8.55 13.02 5.80
N ARG A 83 -8.29 11.80 5.32
CA ARG A 83 -9.08 11.16 4.26
C ARG A 83 -10.55 11.03 4.65
N LYS A 84 -10.83 10.53 5.86
CA LYS A 84 -12.21 10.40 6.38
C LYS A 84 -12.93 11.73 6.57
N ARG A 85 -12.17 12.82 6.74
CA ARG A 85 -12.74 14.16 6.82
C ARG A 85 -13.06 14.69 5.43
N ALA A 86 -12.12 14.59 4.50
CA ALA A 86 -12.30 15.02 3.12
C ALA A 86 -13.40 14.24 2.37
N SER A 87 -13.65 12.97 2.72
CA SER A 87 -14.71 12.18 2.09
C SER A 87 -16.13 12.53 2.58
N LYS A 88 -16.26 13.38 3.61
CA LYS A 88 -17.56 13.80 4.16
C LYS A 88 -18.03 15.15 3.63
N ASP A 89 -17.12 15.93 3.05
CA ASP A 89 -17.38 17.21 2.40
C ASP A 89 -17.64 16.96 0.90
#